data_AF-A0A7S0B5C4-F1
#
_entry.id   AF-A0A7S0B5C4-F1
#
_cell.length_a   1.000
_cell.length_b   1.000
_cell.length_c   1.000
_cell.angle_alpha   90.00
_cell.angle_beta   90.00
_cell.angle_gamma   90.00
#
_symmetry.space_group_name_H-M   'P 1'
#
loop_
_entity.id
_entity.type
_entity.pdbx_description
1 polymer ?
#
loop_
_entity_poly.entity_id
_entity_poly.type
_entity_poly.pdbx_seq_one_letter_code
_entity_poly.pdbx_strand_id
1 'polypeptide(L)'
;SHNFAVEFATPSHQHRPYSELNLGPGALFKGFFRFYTQSFDWTSEVVSVRRGVRALVSSPEAGLHPAFKTSGRGGLLIEDPIQISRNLNFALSPQRVEQIRAAVEQADKALHEGAGLPDFMLEDVPALPNTWLQEPRRMLRRSLEVNLPLPDRHLLCEWEKCGLLVHEPESVAGKTTSKKPSRELPFGCSFCKKFFKREEDLAQHQAATGHMGTMLLETP
;
A
#
# COMPACT_ATOMS: atom_id res chain seq x y z
N SER A 1 -17.46 45.92 -20.19
CA SER A 1 -16.38 44.91 -20.11
C SER A 1 -16.14 44.57 -18.65
N HIS A 2 -16.87 43.59 -18.12
CA HIS A 2 -16.73 43.15 -16.72
C HIS A 2 -15.91 41.86 -16.70
N ASN A 3 -14.75 41.90 -16.04
CA ASN A 3 -13.91 40.74 -15.81
C ASN A 3 -14.57 39.86 -14.75
N PHE A 4 -15.02 38.67 -15.17
CA PHE A 4 -15.39 37.59 -14.27
C PHE A 4 -14.10 36.92 -13.76
N ALA A 5 -13.61 37.36 -12.60
CA ALA A 5 -12.61 36.60 -11.86
C ALA A 5 -13.31 35.37 -11.27
N VAL A 6 -13.12 34.21 -11.90
CA VAL A 6 -13.54 32.93 -11.32
C VAL A 6 -12.53 32.60 -10.22
N GLU A 7 -12.91 32.92 -8.99
CA GLU A 7 -12.23 32.46 -7.79
C GLU A 7 -12.40 30.94 -7.71
N PHE A 8 -11.41 30.20 -8.23
CA PHE A 8 -11.29 28.77 -7.95
C PHE A 8 -10.85 28.65 -6.49
N ALA A 9 -11.82 28.65 -5.58
CA ALA A 9 -11.61 28.16 -4.23
C ALA A 9 -11.10 26.73 -4.36
N THR A 10 -9.80 26.54 -4.15
CA THR A 10 -9.24 25.21 -3.92
C THR A 10 -10.03 24.65 -2.75
N PRO A 11 -10.76 23.53 -2.90
CA PRO A 11 -11.50 22.98 -1.79
C PRO A 11 -10.47 22.75 -0.69
N SER A 12 -10.67 23.45 0.43
CA SER A 12 -9.99 23.19 1.69
C SER A 12 -10.43 21.80 2.12
N HIS A 13 -9.87 20.79 1.47
CA HIS A 13 -10.00 19.40 1.85
C HIS A 13 -9.33 19.37 3.21
N GLN A 14 -10.16 19.44 4.26
CA GLN A 14 -9.75 19.11 5.61
C GLN A 14 -9.20 17.69 5.52
N HIS A 15 -7.88 17.61 5.37
CA HIS A 15 -7.12 16.37 5.42
C HIS A 15 -7.33 15.86 6.84
N ARG A 16 -8.32 14.98 7.03
CA ARG A 16 -8.26 14.08 8.18
C ARG A 16 -6.91 13.37 8.05
N PRO A 17 -6.02 13.52 9.05
CA PRO A 17 -4.68 12.98 8.92
C PRO A 17 -4.81 11.47 8.73
N TYR A 18 -4.30 10.97 7.60
CA TYR A 18 -4.32 9.54 7.25
C TYR A 18 -3.69 8.67 8.35
N SER A 19 -2.89 9.25 9.25
CA SER A 19 -2.32 8.60 10.43
C SER A 19 -3.35 8.10 11.44
N GLU A 20 -4.60 8.56 11.39
CA GLU A 20 -5.67 8.07 12.28
C GLU A 20 -6.43 6.87 11.71
N LEU A 21 -6.34 6.65 10.40
CA LEU A 21 -6.95 5.51 9.76
C LEU A 21 -5.91 4.39 9.75
N ASN A 22 -6.06 3.39 10.62
CA ASN A 22 -5.29 2.15 10.63
C ASN A 22 -5.55 1.34 9.34
N LEU A 23 -5.14 1.89 8.19
CA LEU A 23 -5.33 1.30 6.89
C LEU A 23 -4.30 0.21 6.70
N GLY A 24 -4.76 -0.98 6.33
CA GLY A 24 -3.87 -2.05 5.90
C GLY A 24 -3.09 -1.66 4.63
N PRO A 25 -1.94 -2.30 4.35
CA PRO A 25 -1.12 -2.02 3.17
C PRO A 25 -1.90 -2.05 1.85
N GLY A 26 -2.90 -2.92 1.73
CA GLY A 26 -3.77 -2.99 0.56
C GLY A 26 -4.63 -1.75 0.32
N ALA A 27 -5.18 -1.18 1.40
CA ALA A 27 -5.96 0.05 1.33
C ALA A 27 -5.06 1.24 0.99
N LEU A 28 -3.84 1.30 1.54
CA LEU A 28 -2.84 2.31 1.17
C LEU A 28 -2.45 2.20 -0.30
N PHE A 29 -2.22 0.98 -0.80
CA PHE A 29 -1.88 0.72 -2.20
C PHE A 29 -3.02 1.16 -3.14
N LYS A 30 -4.28 0.83 -2.83
CA LYS A 30 -5.43 1.33 -3.59
C LYS A 30 -5.58 2.85 -3.51
N GLY A 31 -5.34 3.41 -2.33
CA GLY A 31 -5.33 4.86 -2.11
C GLY A 31 -4.28 5.58 -2.95
N PHE A 32 -3.10 4.98 -3.17
CA PHE A 32 -2.05 5.54 -4.01
C PHE A 32 -2.50 5.75 -5.46
N PHE A 33 -3.05 4.73 -6.12
CA PHE A 33 -3.51 4.87 -7.50
C PHE A 33 -4.66 5.87 -7.60
N ARG A 34 -5.65 5.75 -6.72
CA ARG A 34 -6.78 6.67 -6.65
C ARG A 34 -6.35 8.12 -6.46
N PHE A 35 -5.34 8.35 -5.63
CA PHE A 35 -4.80 9.69 -5.42
C PHE A 35 -4.24 10.27 -6.71
N TYR A 36 -3.43 9.51 -7.43
CA TYR A 36 -2.81 9.99 -8.67
C TYR A 36 -3.78 10.09 -9.86
N THR A 37 -4.91 9.39 -9.84
CA THR A 37 -5.96 9.53 -10.87
C THR A 37 -6.95 10.66 -10.59
N GLN A 38 -7.37 10.83 -9.33
CA GLN A 38 -8.50 11.69 -8.98
C GLN A 38 -8.11 12.97 -8.26
N SER A 39 -6.96 13.00 -7.59
CA SER A 39 -6.61 14.08 -6.64
C SER A 39 -5.32 14.83 -6.96
N PHE A 40 -4.40 14.23 -7.71
CA PHE A 40 -3.12 14.83 -8.07
C PHE A 40 -3.22 15.58 -9.40
N ASP A 41 -2.92 16.88 -9.42
CA ASP A 41 -2.80 17.65 -10.65
C ASP A 41 -1.39 17.53 -11.24
N TRP A 42 -1.25 16.60 -12.18
CA TRP A 42 -0.04 16.35 -12.95
C TRP A 42 0.57 17.63 -13.56
N THR A 43 -0.25 18.62 -13.92
CA THR A 43 0.24 19.81 -14.63
C THR A 43 0.80 20.88 -13.72
N SER A 44 0.25 21.01 -12.50
CA SER A 44 0.51 22.17 -11.64
C SER A 44 0.98 21.82 -10.23
N GLU A 45 0.84 20.58 -9.79
CA GLU A 45 1.35 20.12 -8.50
C GLU A 45 2.77 19.55 -8.61
N VAL A 46 3.53 19.76 -7.52
CA VAL A 46 4.83 19.14 -7.28
C VAL A 46 4.77 18.31 -6.01
N VAL A 47 5.46 17.16 -6.04
CA VAL A 47 5.73 16.35 -4.86
C VAL A 47 7.11 16.71 -4.31
N SER A 48 7.17 17.27 -3.11
CA SER A 48 8.43 17.56 -2.40
C SER A 48 8.70 16.49 -1.35
N VAL A 49 9.59 15.55 -1.68
CA VAL A 49 9.99 14.48 -0.75
C VAL A 49 10.70 15.06 0.47
N ARG A 50 11.57 16.05 0.26
CA ARG A 50 12.32 16.74 1.33
C ARG A 50 11.41 17.35 2.39
N ARG A 51 10.28 17.91 1.97
CA ARG A 51 9.35 18.59 2.88
C ARG A 51 8.20 17.70 3.33
N GLY A 52 8.03 16.53 2.71
CA GLY A 52 6.87 15.66 2.95
C GLY A 52 5.54 16.32 2.58
N VAL A 53 5.55 17.23 1.60
CA VAL A 53 4.33 17.93 1.16
C VAL A 53 4.17 17.89 -0.35
N ARG A 54 2.92 18.03 -0.79
CA ARG A 54 2.56 18.45 -2.14
C ARG A 54 2.23 19.93 -2.15
N ALA A 55 2.54 20.62 -3.23
CA ALA A 55 2.21 22.04 -3.38
C ALA A 55 2.03 22.39 -4.85
N LEU A 56 1.33 23.51 -5.12
CA LEU A 56 1.28 24.08 -6.46
C LEU A 56 2.62 24.71 -6.82
N VAL A 57 3.07 24.56 -8.06
CA VAL A 57 4.30 25.18 -8.58
C VAL A 57 4.26 26.70 -8.49
N SER A 58 3.08 27.29 -8.64
CA SER A 58 2.83 28.72 -8.50
C SER A 58 2.87 29.21 -7.05
N SER A 59 2.68 28.32 -6.07
CA SER A 59 2.62 28.70 -4.67
C SER A 59 4.00 29.17 -4.16
N PRO A 60 4.11 30.37 -3.57
CA PRO A 60 5.35 30.81 -2.93
C PRO A 60 5.67 29.99 -1.68
N GLU A 61 4.65 29.48 -0.99
CA GLU A 61 4.78 28.65 0.22
C GLU A 61 5.36 27.26 -0.08
N ALA A 62 5.35 26.86 -1.35
CA ALA A 62 5.98 25.62 -1.81
C ALA A 62 7.50 25.62 -1.60
N GLY A 63 8.12 26.80 -1.40
CA GLY A 63 9.57 26.89 -1.14
C GLY A 63 10.41 26.24 -2.23
N LEU A 64 9.89 26.20 -3.46
CA LEU A 64 10.53 25.57 -4.60
C LEU A 64 11.62 26.49 -5.14
N HIS A 65 12.75 25.89 -5.49
CA HIS A 65 13.83 26.62 -6.13
C HIS A 65 13.35 27.22 -7.48
N PRO A 66 13.66 28.48 -7.82
CA PRO A 66 13.19 29.11 -9.06
C PRO A 66 13.52 28.31 -10.33
N ALA A 67 14.72 27.73 -10.41
CA ALA A 67 15.14 26.89 -11.53
C ALA A 67 14.31 25.60 -11.69
N PHE A 68 13.67 25.12 -10.62
CA PHE A 68 12.78 23.96 -10.68
C PHE A 68 11.56 24.27 -11.56
N LYS A 69 11.00 25.48 -11.45
CA LYS A 69 9.81 25.92 -12.20
C LYS A 69 10.05 25.91 -13.71
N THR A 70 11.28 26.13 -14.16
CA THR A 70 11.65 26.10 -15.57
C THR A 70 11.96 24.70 -16.10
N SER A 71 12.19 23.73 -15.21
CA SER A 71 12.61 22.36 -15.57
C SER A 71 11.44 21.44 -15.95
N GLY A 72 10.21 21.81 -15.60
CA GLY A 72 9.02 20.98 -15.78
C GLY A 72 8.37 21.17 -17.14
N ARG A 73 8.77 20.40 -18.16
CA ARG A 73 7.91 20.14 -19.32
C ARG A 73 7.37 18.73 -19.22
N GLY A 74 6.04 18.56 -19.21
CA GLY A 74 5.43 17.23 -19.38
C GLY A 74 4.82 16.58 -18.15
N GLY A 75 4.42 17.34 -17.12
CA GLY A 75 3.32 16.92 -16.25
C GLY A 75 3.63 15.92 -15.13
N LEU A 76 4.88 15.65 -14.78
CA LEU A 76 5.20 14.99 -13.51
C LEU A 76 6.35 15.73 -12.85
N LEU A 77 6.10 16.33 -11.70
CA LEU A 77 7.03 17.21 -11.01
C LEU A 77 7.35 16.62 -9.63
N ILE A 78 8.58 16.16 -9.46
CA ILE A 78 9.05 15.56 -8.21
C ILE A 78 10.37 16.25 -7.85
N GLU A 79 10.39 16.97 -6.72
CA GLU A 79 11.58 17.64 -6.21
C GLU A 79 12.61 16.60 -5.73
N ASP A 80 13.83 16.71 -6.23
CA ASP A 80 14.97 15.96 -5.69
C ASP A 80 15.30 16.50 -4.27
N PRO A 81 15.34 15.65 -3.23
CA PRO A 81 15.54 16.10 -1.87
C PRO A 81 16.94 16.67 -1.58
N ILE A 82 17.91 16.38 -2.45
CA ILE A 82 19.30 16.84 -2.34
C ILE A 82 19.54 17.97 -3.34
N GLN A 83 19.17 17.77 -4.60
CA GLN A 83 19.34 18.75 -5.68
C GLN A 83 18.04 19.53 -5.91
N ILE A 84 17.68 20.44 -5.00
CA ILE A 84 16.37 21.12 -4.98
C ILE A 84 16.00 21.90 -6.27
N SER A 85 16.96 22.17 -7.15
CA SER A 85 16.74 22.77 -8.47
C SER A 85 16.34 21.77 -9.55
N ARG A 86 16.33 20.47 -9.25
CA ARG A 86 16.17 19.37 -10.21
C ARG A 86 14.84 18.65 -10.03
N ASN A 87 14.15 18.46 -11.15
CA ASN A 87 13.02 17.54 -11.26
C ASN A 87 13.53 16.10 -11.48
N LEU A 88 13.14 15.15 -10.62
CA LEU A 88 13.49 13.73 -10.78
C LEU A 88 12.92 13.14 -12.07
N ASN A 89 11.90 13.77 -12.65
CA ASN A 89 11.31 13.40 -13.94
C ASN A 89 12.15 13.83 -15.17
N PHE A 90 13.35 14.41 -15.00
CA PHE A 90 14.16 14.93 -16.11
C PHE A 90 14.49 13.88 -17.21
N ALA A 91 14.43 12.59 -16.88
CA ALA A 91 14.73 11.51 -17.82
C ALA A 91 13.54 11.05 -18.66
N LEU A 92 12.31 11.49 -18.35
CA LEU A 92 11.12 11.05 -19.06
C LEU A 92 10.74 12.03 -20.17
N SER A 93 10.45 11.50 -21.35
CA SER A 93 9.82 12.27 -22.41
C SER A 93 8.34 12.52 -22.09
N PRO A 94 7.71 13.56 -22.67
CA PRO A 94 6.27 13.80 -22.48
C PRO A 94 5.41 12.58 -22.82
N GLN A 95 5.78 11.83 -23.87
CA GLN A 95 5.09 10.59 -24.24
C GLN A 95 5.21 9.51 -23.15
N ARG A 96 6.38 9.39 -22.50
CA ARG A 96 6.56 8.44 -21.38
C ARG A 96 5.74 8.85 -20.17
N VAL A 97 5.61 10.15 -19.89
CA VAL A 97 4.74 10.61 -18.81
C VAL A 97 3.28 10.27 -19.10
N GLU A 98 2.82 10.44 -20.34
CA GLU A 98 1.46 10.05 -20.72
C GLU A 98 1.22 8.54 -20.57
N GLN A 99 2.21 7.72 -20.94
CA GLN A 99 2.15 6.27 -20.71
C GLN A 99 2.06 5.92 -19.22
N ILE A 100 2.78 6.64 -18.36
CA ILE A 100 2.70 6.45 -16.90
C ILE A 100 1.31 6.83 -16.40
N ARG A 101 0.75 7.96 -16.86
CA ARG A 101 -0.61 8.37 -16.47
C ARG A 101 -1.64 7.32 -16.86
N ALA A 102 -1.62 6.87 -18.12
CA ALA A 102 -2.52 5.84 -18.61
C ALA A 102 -2.40 4.53 -17.81
N ALA A 103 -1.17 4.11 -17.46
CA ALA A 103 -0.93 2.92 -16.64
C ALA A 103 -1.50 3.09 -15.21
N VAL A 104 -1.35 4.27 -14.61
CA VAL A 104 -1.92 4.58 -13.29
C VAL A 104 -3.45 4.56 -13.33
N GLU A 105 -4.06 5.11 -14.38
CA GLU A 105 -5.52 5.07 -14.60
C GLU A 105 -6.05 3.65 -14.77
N GLN A 106 -5.39 2.84 -15.60
CA GLN A 106 -5.73 1.44 -15.79
C GLN A 106 -5.65 0.66 -14.46
N ALA A 107 -4.61 0.93 -13.66
CA ALA A 107 -4.42 0.29 -12.37
C ALA A 107 -5.48 0.68 -11.34
N ASP A 108 -5.84 1.96 -11.24
CA ASP A 108 -6.94 2.41 -10.36
C ASP A 108 -8.25 1.73 -10.74
N LYS A 109 -8.57 1.70 -12.04
CA LYS A 109 -9.78 1.04 -12.56
C LYS A 109 -9.83 -0.44 -12.16
N ALA A 110 -8.76 -1.19 -12.43
CA ALA A 110 -8.71 -2.61 -12.10
C ALA A 110 -8.78 -2.86 -10.58
N LEU A 111 -8.09 -2.06 -9.75
CA LEU A 111 -8.19 -2.14 -8.28
C LEU A 111 -9.60 -1.77 -7.78
N HIS A 112 -10.34 -0.94 -8.51
CA HIS A 112 -11.74 -0.64 -8.22
C HIS A 112 -12.65 -1.82 -8.53
N GLU A 113 -12.39 -2.55 -9.62
CA GLU A 113 -13.09 -3.77 -10.04
C GLU A 113 -12.73 -5.02 -9.21
N GLY A 114 -11.82 -4.87 -8.24
CA GLY A 114 -11.42 -5.94 -7.32
C GLY A 114 -10.23 -6.76 -7.79
N ALA A 115 -9.45 -6.28 -8.77
CA ALA A 115 -8.17 -6.88 -9.12
C ALA A 115 -7.18 -6.80 -7.96
N GLY A 116 -6.36 -7.84 -7.82
CA GLY A 116 -5.30 -7.94 -6.85
C GLY A 116 -3.94 -7.47 -7.38
N LEU A 117 -2.95 -7.32 -6.50
CA LEU A 117 -1.57 -7.00 -6.87
C LEU A 117 -0.95 -7.99 -7.88
N PRO A 118 -1.22 -9.31 -7.78
CA PRO A 118 -0.73 -10.27 -8.77
C PRO A 118 -1.20 -9.95 -10.19
N ASP A 119 -2.40 -9.40 -10.37
CA ASP A 119 -2.95 -9.09 -11.70
C ASP A 119 -2.12 -8.00 -12.42
N PHE A 120 -1.51 -7.07 -11.67
CA PHE A 120 -0.66 -6.01 -12.22
C PHE A 120 0.79 -6.42 -12.48
N MET A 121 1.34 -7.30 -11.62
CA MET A 121 2.76 -7.67 -11.73
C MET A 121 3.02 -8.74 -12.80
N LEU A 122 1.94 -9.32 -13.34
CA LEU A 122 1.98 -10.52 -14.16
C LEU A 122 1.28 -10.36 -15.50
N GLU A 123 0.88 -9.14 -15.88
CA GLU A 123 0.53 -8.90 -17.28
C GLU A 123 1.68 -9.43 -18.15
N ASP A 124 1.31 -10.27 -19.12
CA ASP A 124 2.21 -10.93 -20.03
C ASP A 124 3.02 -9.86 -20.77
N VAL A 125 4.18 -9.51 -20.21
CA VAL A 125 5.20 -8.79 -20.97
C VAL A 125 5.48 -9.69 -22.17
N PRO A 126 5.08 -9.27 -23.39
CA PRO A 126 5.10 -10.14 -24.56
C PRO A 126 6.50 -10.72 -24.65
N ALA A 127 6.57 -12.06 -24.62
CA ALA A 127 7.74 -12.86 -24.32
C ALA A 127 9.04 -12.18 -24.76
N LEU A 128 9.63 -11.38 -23.87
CA LEU A 128 10.97 -10.87 -24.11
C LEU A 128 11.87 -12.10 -24.17
N PRO A 129 12.82 -12.20 -25.13
CA PRO A 129 13.65 -13.38 -25.32
C PRO A 129 14.49 -13.78 -24.09
N ASN A 130 14.50 -12.92 -23.07
CA ASN A 130 15.34 -13.03 -21.89
C ASN A 130 14.57 -13.77 -20.77
N THR A 131 14.67 -15.09 -20.78
CA THR A 131 14.06 -16.03 -19.82
C THR A 131 14.45 -15.78 -18.35
N TRP A 132 15.60 -15.14 -18.10
CA TRP A 132 16.15 -14.90 -16.75
C TRP A 132 15.30 -13.99 -15.85
N LEU A 133 14.40 -13.17 -16.42
CA LEU A 133 13.50 -12.32 -15.64
C LEU A 133 12.15 -12.98 -15.30
N GLN A 134 11.83 -14.15 -15.89
CA GLN A 134 10.53 -14.79 -15.66
C GLN A 134 10.47 -15.56 -14.33
N GLU A 135 11.55 -16.21 -13.91
CA GLU A 135 11.60 -16.97 -12.66
C GLU A 135 11.50 -16.07 -11.41
N PRO A 136 12.22 -14.94 -11.32
CA PRO A 136 12.05 -13.99 -10.23
C PRO A 136 10.61 -13.47 -10.11
N ARG A 137 9.89 -13.27 -11.23
CA ARG A 137 8.49 -12.83 -11.23
C ARG A 137 7.54 -13.89 -10.68
N ARG A 138 7.74 -15.17 -11.02
CA ARG A 138 6.94 -16.28 -10.46
C ARG A 138 7.14 -16.43 -8.95
N MET A 139 8.36 -16.22 -8.46
CA MET A 139 8.64 -16.23 -7.02
C MET A 139 8.01 -15.01 -6.33
N LEU A 140 8.10 -13.83 -6.94
CA LEU A 140 7.48 -12.61 -6.43
C LEU A 140 5.96 -12.76 -6.32
N ARG A 141 5.30 -13.40 -7.31
CA ARG A 141 3.86 -13.70 -7.27
C ARG A 141 3.46 -14.41 -5.98
N ARG A 142 4.10 -15.55 -5.69
CA ARG A 142 3.79 -16.32 -4.47
C ARG A 142 4.06 -15.52 -3.21
N SER A 143 5.12 -14.71 -3.20
CA SER A 143 5.45 -13.88 -2.04
C SER A 143 4.41 -12.78 -1.81
N LEU A 144 3.89 -12.17 -2.87
CA LEU A 144 2.91 -11.10 -2.77
C LEU A 144 1.51 -11.61 -2.42
N GLU A 145 1.12 -12.77 -2.95
CA GLU A 145 -0.12 -13.46 -2.56
C GLU A 145 -0.16 -13.77 -1.06
N VAL A 146 0.98 -14.07 -0.45
CA VAL A 146 1.08 -14.42 0.98
C VAL A 146 1.21 -13.20 1.89
N ASN A 147 1.95 -12.16 1.48
CA ASN A 147 2.32 -11.04 2.36
C ASN A 147 1.51 -9.76 2.14
N LEU A 148 0.85 -9.62 0.99
CA LEU A 148 -0.15 -8.58 0.72
C LEU A 148 -1.44 -9.27 0.29
N PRO A 149 -2.13 -10.00 1.20
CA PRO A 149 -3.50 -10.37 0.95
C PRO A 149 -4.28 -9.06 0.82
N LEU A 150 -4.51 -8.64 -0.42
CA LEU A 150 -5.61 -7.73 -0.67
C LEU A 150 -6.84 -8.56 -0.30
N PRO A 151 -7.69 -8.07 0.63
CA PRO A 151 -8.85 -8.83 1.03
C PRO A 151 -9.61 -9.19 -0.24
N ASP A 152 -9.60 -10.50 -0.52
CA ASP A 152 -10.30 -11.07 -1.64
C ASP A 152 -11.74 -10.59 -1.50
N ARG A 153 -12.28 -10.10 -2.63
CA ARG A 153 -13.68 -9.79 -2.89
C ARG A 153 -14.56 -9.91 -1.65
N HIS A 154 -15.06 -8.79 -1.13
CA HIS A 154 -16.18 -8.83 -0.20
C HIS A 154 -17.21 -9.83 -0.72
N LEU A 155 -17.24 -11.03 -0.15
CA LEU A 155 -18.39 -11.90 -0.21
C LEU A 155 -19.42 -11.12 0.58
N LEU A 156 -20.20 -10.33 -0.14
CA LEU A 156 -21.38 -9.69 0.40
C LEU A 156 -22.17 -10.82 1.05
N CYS A 157 -22.34 -10.75 2.37
CA CYS A 157 -23.27 -11.62 3.05
C CYS A 157 -24.65 -11.33 2.43
N GLU A 158 -25.26 -12.31 1.74
CA GLU A 158 -26.59 -12.17 1.11
C GLU A 158 -27.75 -12.06 2.12
N TRP A 159 -27.47 -11.75 3.39
CA TRP A 159 -28.49 -11.45 4.38
C TRP A 159 -28.67 -9.95 4.56
N GLU A 160 -29.78 -9.44 4.01
CA GLU A 160 -30.22 -8.02 4.01
C GLU A 160 -30.34 -7.34 5.39
N LYS A 161 -29.92 -7.97 6.49
CA LYS A 161 -30.06 -7.41 7.85
C LYS A 161 -28.83 -7.54 8.77
N CYS A 162 -27.71 -8.11 8.35
CA CYS A 162 -26.52 -8.15 9.21
C CYS A 162 -25.65 -6.90 9.00
N GLY A 163 -25.90 -5.85 9.78
CA GLY A 163 -25.00 -4.67 9.90
C GLY A 163 -23.69 -4.96 10.64
N LEU A 164 -23.23 -6.21 10.64
CA LEU A 164 -21.98 -6.66 11.26
C LEU A 164 -20.99 -6.96 10.15
N LEU A 165 -19.88 -6.22 10.14
CA LEU A 165 -18.65 -6.64 9.48
C LEU A 165 -18.27 -7.99 10.10
N VAL A 166 -18.50 -9.07 9.36
CA VAL A 166 -17.92 -10.36 9.72
C VAL A 166 -16.42 -10.21 9.44
N HIS A 167 -15.64 -9.95 10.47
CA HIS A 167 -14.23 -10.31 10.43
C HIS A 167 -14.21 -11.83 10.22
N GLU A 168 -13.73 -12.29 9.07
CA GLU A 168 -13.33 -13.69 8.98
C GLU A 168 -12.34 -13.96 10.14
N PRO A 169 -12.48 -15.07 10.88
CA PRO A 169 -11.36 -15.56 11.63
C PRO A 169 -10.27 -15.86 10.61
N GLU A 170 -9.12 -15.18 10.74
CA GLU A 170 -7.96 -15.29 9.85
C GLU A 170 -7.75 -16.75 9.39
N SER A 171 -8.21 -17.04 8.18
CA SER A 171 -7.98 -18.30 7.52
C SER A 171 -6.57 -18.23 6.95
N VAL A 172 -5.59 -18.47 7.82
CA VAL A 172 -4.20 -18.71 7.43
C VAL A 172 -4.17 -19.97 6.57
N ALA A 173 -4.35 -19.79 5.26
CA ALA A 173 -3.97 -20.77 4.24
C ALA A 173 -2.45 -20.75 4.03
N GLY A 174 -1.70 -20.72 5.13
CA GLY A 174 -0.50 -21.54 5.18
C GLY A 174 -0.99 -22.98 5.08
N LYS A 175 -0.29 -23.84 4.35
CA LYS A 175 -0.44 -25.29 4.51
C LYS A 175 -0.05 -25.64 5.96
N THR A 176 -0.95 -25.40 6.92
CA THR A 176 -1.03 -26.23 8.10
C THR A 176 -1.53 -27.54 7.56
N THR A 177 -0.59 -28.41 7.19
CA THR A 177 -0.82 -29.82 7.44
C THR A 177 -1.28 -29.87 8.89
N SER A 178 -2.58 -30.06 9.12
CA SER A 178 -3.11 -30.50 10.39
C SER A 178 -2.53 -31.89 10.62
N LYS A 179 -1.23 -31.92 10.93
CA LYS A 179 -0.60 -33.01 11.63
C LYS A 179 -1.40 -33.03 12.92
N LYS A 180 -2.33 -33.99 13.01
CA LYS A 180 -2.83 -34.47 14.29
C LYS A 180 -1.66 -34.36 15.26
N PRO A 181 -1.81 -33.69 16.42
CA PRO A 181 -0.73 -33.58 17.37
C PRO A 181 -0.17 -34.98 17.56
N SER A 182 1.04 -35.20 17.05
CA SER A 182 1.85 -36.33 17.48
C SER A 182 1.81 -36.23 19.00
N ARG A 183 1.62 -37.36 19.69
CA ARG A 183 1.46 -37.44 21.15
C ARG A 183 2.68 -36.93 21.95
N GLU A 184 3.53 -36.07 21.36
CA GLU A 184 4.88 -35.72 21.78
C GLU A 184 5.08 -34.21 22.04
N LEU A 185 4.05 -33.36 21.94
CA LEU A 185 4.17 -31.91 22.20
C LEU A 185 3.11 -31.43 23.21
N PRO A 186 3.31 -31.67 24.53
CA PRO A 186 2.29 -31.39 25.54
C PRO A 186 2.12 -29.90 25.89
N PHE A 187 3.04 -29.01 25.50
CA PHE A 187 3.02 -27.61 25.89
C PHE A 187 2.62 -26.69 24.74
N GLY A 188 1.57 -25.89 24.88
CA GLY A 188 1.05 -25.02 23.82
C GLY A 188 0.93 -23.55 24.24
N CYS A 189 1.30 -22.63 23.34
CA CYS A 189 1.08 -21.20 23.55
C CYS A 189 -0.38 -20.83 23.32
N SER A 190 -1.04 -20.25 24.32
CA SER A 190 -2.45 -19.88 24.25
C SER A 190 -2.75 -18.80 23.21
N PHE A 191 -1.79 -17.92 22.92
CA PHE A 191 -1.91 -16.79 21.99
C PHE A 191 -1.72 -17.22 20.52
N CYS A 192 -0.61 -17.88 20.20
CA CYS A 192 -0.27 -18.21 18.80
C CYS A 192 -0.52 -19.69 18.40
N LYS A 193 -1.00 -20.52 19.35
CA LYS A 193 -1.31 -21.95 19.17
C LYS A 193 -0.14 -22.84 18.69
N LYS A 194 1.11 -22.39 18.84
CA LYS A 194 2.32 -23.23 18.63
C LYS A 194 2.51 -24.20 19.80
N PHE A 195 2.95 -25.42 19.50
CA PHE A 195 3.23 -26.47 20.49
C PHE A 195 4.72 -26.79 20.58
N PHE A 196 5.18 -27.14 21.78
CA PHE A 196 6.57 -27.33 22.16
C PHE A 196 6.76 -28.67 22.90
N LYS A 197 7.98 -29.22 22.83
CA LYS A 197 8.35 -30.47 23.52
C LYS A 197 8.54 -30.27 25.01
N ARG A 198 9.06 -29.11 25.42
CA ARG A 198 9.41 -28.77 26.80
C ARG A 198 8.76 -27.45 27.19
N GLU A 199 8.47 -27.30 28.48
CA GLU A 199 7.92 -26.07 29.06
C GLU A 199 8.87 -24.88 28.92
N GLU A 200 10.18 -25.11 29.05
CA GLU A 200 11.22 -24.08 28.89
C GLU A 200 11.18 -23.44 27.48
N ASP A 201 10.94 -24.24 26.44
CA ASP A 201 10.82 -23.75 25.07
C ASP A 201 9.56 -22.87 24.89
N LEU A 202 8.47 -23.21 25.59
CA LEU A 202 7.26 -22.39 25.64
C LEU A 202 7.51 -21.07 26.38
N ALA A 203 8.17 -21.11 27.53
CA ALA A 203 8.52 -19.92 28.31
C ALA A 203 9.44 -18.97 27.53
N GLN A 204 10.46 -19.51 26.86
CA GLN A 204 11.36 -18.73 26.00
C GLN A 204 10.62 -18.11 24.82
N HIS A 205 9.69 -18.85 24.20
CA HIS A 205 8.82 -18.30 23.16
C HIS A 205 7.97 -17.13 23.71
N GLN A 206 7.31 -17.33 24.85
CA GLN A 206 6.45 -16.31 25.45
C GLN A 206 7.22 -15.04 25.84
N ALA A 207 8.44 -15.19 26.35
CA ALA A 207 9.32 -14.07 26.67
C ALA A 207 9.77 -13.33 25.40
N ALA A 208 10.19 -14.05 24.35
CA ALA A 208 10.69 -13.44 23.11
C ALA A 208 9.60 -12.72 22.30
N THR A 209 8.34 -13.18 22.36
CA THR A 209 7.24 -12.60 21.59
C THR A 209 6.29 -11.73 22.42
N GLY A 210 6.57 -11.52 23.71
CA GLY A 210 5.69 -10.76 24.60
C GLY A 210 4.35 -11.45 24.91
N HIS A 211 4.25 -12.77 24.72
CA HIS A 211 3.07 -13.58 25.06
C HIS A 211 3.12 -14.10 26.50
N MET A 212 3.64 -13.31 27.44
CA MET A 212 3.61 -13.66 28.86
C MET A 212 2.15 -13.63 29.31
N GLY A 213 1.57 -14.81 29.55
CA GLY A 213 0.31 -14.90 30.25
C GLY A 213 0.49 -14.29 31.63
N THR A 214 -0.33 -13.30 31.98
CA THR A 214 -0.47 -12.84 33.36
C THR A 214 -0.89 -14.04 34.20
N MET A 215 0.08 -14.71 34.82
CA MET A 215 -0.20 -15.67 35.87
C MET A 215 -0.81 -14.87 37.02
N LEU A 216 -2.13 -14.85 37.07
CA LEU A 216 -2.87 -14.44 38.26
C LEU A 216 -2.44 -15.42 39.35
N LEU A 217 -1.56 -14.96 40.23
CA LEU A 217 -1.24 -15.64 41.47
C LEU A 217 -2.52 -15.61 42.32
N GLU A 218 -3.34 -16.65 42.19
CA GLU A 218 -4.33 -16.98 43.21
C GLU A 218 -3.55 -17.51 44.42
N THR A 219 -3.23 -16.60 45.33
CA THR A 219 -2.79 -16.94 46.68
C THR A 219 -3.98 -17.48 47.47
N PRO A 220 -3.81 -18.57 48.25
CA PRO A 220 -4.89 -19.23 49.00
C PRO A 220 -5.51 -18.36 50.09
#